data_AF-A0A3D4JPT6-F1
#
_entry.id   AF-A0A3D4JPT6-F1
#
_cell.length_a   1.000
_cell.length_b   1.000
_cell.length_c   1.000
_cell.angle_alpha   90.00
_cell.angle_beta   90.00
_cell.angle_gamma   90.00
#
_symmetry.space_group_name_H-M   'P 1'
#
loop_
_entity.id
_entity.type
_entity.pdbx_description
1 polymer ?
#
loop_
_entity_poly.entity_id
_entity_poly.type
_entity_poly.pdbx_seq_one_letter_code
_entity_poly.pdbx_strand_id
1 'polypeptide(L)'
;MITEKDLEILYYITPTKYRTMLDGEGDPKSLQNTNAELHLEELLLKVTLDNLLKTIVKVFKEKYANPMPIWGGIVNYDIKSKIQSSSRKDIKNLKFDFKYGVKKTFGGDTEYLDNLFLEFTVPFSGLKTIVKNALQGKQFTETTHNGKTVFTIDDSPILKIEITDTTFQMFIDKDSFIDYGQ
;
A
#
# COMPACT_ATOMS: atom_id res chain seq x y z
N MET A 1 3.58 -14.24 -10.60
CA MET A 1 2.94 -12.95 -10.99
C MET A 1 1.77 -12.77 -10.04
N ILE A 2 1.57 -11.58 -9.47
CA ILE A 2 0.42 -11.30 -8.60
C ILE A 2 -0.81 -11.08 -9.49
N THR A 3 -1.91 -11.74 -9.17
CA THR A 3 -3.17 -11.72 -9.93
C THR A 3 -4.18 -10.78 -9.27
N GLU A 4 -5.28 -10.44 -9.97
CA GLU A 4 -6.36 -9.63 -9.34
C GLU A 4 -6.95 -10.32 -8.11
N LYS A 5 -7.09 -11.65 -8.16
CA LYS A 5 -7.66 -12.44 -7.07
C LYS A 5 -6.81 -12.34 -5.80
N ASP A 6 -5.48 -12.29 -5.95
CA ASP A 6 -4.56 -12.13 -4.82
C ASP A 6 -4.73 -10.76 -4.15
N LEU A 7 -5.26 -9.76 -4.87
CA LEU A 7 -5.41 -8.39 -4.41
C LEU A 7 -6.81 -8.09 -3.84
N GLU A 8 -7.80 -8.94 -4.07
CA GLU A 8 -9.17 -8.75 -3.58
C GLU A 8 -9.23 -8.57 -2.05
N ILE A 9 -8.34 -9.25 -1.33
CA ILE A 9 -8.25 -9.19 0.12
C ILE A 9 -7.92 -7.77 0.64
N LEU A 10 -7.19 -6.98 -0.15
CA LEU A 10 -6.86 -5.60 0.21
C LEU A 10 -8.08 -4.68 0.29
N TYR A 11 -9.22 -5.11 -0.28
CA TYR A 11 -10.47 -4.36 -0.27
C TYR A 11 -11.56 -5.04 0.57
N TYR A 12 -11.23 -6.09 1.31
CA TYR A 12 -12.19 -6.77 2.15
C TYR A 12 -12.57 -5.92 3.35
N ILE A 13 -13.84 -5.56 3.44
CA ILE A 13 -14.40 -4.76 4.52
C ILE A 13 -15.20 -5.71 5.42
N THR A 14 -14.76 -5.92 6.67
CA THR A 14 -15.49 -6.77 7.63
C THR A 14 -16.92 -6.27 7.77
N PRO A 15 -17.97 -7.11 7.64
CA PRO A 15 -19.34 -6.66 7.82
C PRO A 15 -19.58 -6.08 9.21
N THR A 16 -20.33 -4.98 9.31
CA THR A 16 -20.60 -4.24 10.56
C THR A 16 -21.05 -5.14 11.71
N LYS A 17 -21.88 -6.16 11.43
CA LYS A 17 -22.38 -7.11 12.43
C LYS A 17 -21.29 -7.95 13.11
N TYR A 18 -20.12 -8.09 12.49
CA TYR A 18 -18.98 -8.86 13.01
C TYR A 18 -17.91 -7.99 13.68
N ARG A 19 -18.05 -6.65 13.68
CA ARG A 19 -16.99 -5.72 14.16
C ARG A 19 -17.05 -5.40 15.67
N THR A 20 -18.18 -5.66 16.32
CA THR A 20 -18.45 -5.17 17.70
C THR A 20 -18.87 -6.28 18.66
N MET A 21 -18.71 -7.54 18.26
CA MET A 21 -19.17 -8.68 19.06
C MET A 21 -18.02 -9.20 19.93
N LEU A 22 -18.09 -8.94 21.24
CA LEU A 22 -17.20 -9.57 22.23
C LEU A 22 -17.54 -11.05 22.45
N ASP A 23 -18.83 -11.42 22.32
CA ASP A 23 -19.38 -12.76 22.58
C ASP A 23 -20.20 -13.35 21.40
N GLY A 24 -20.04 -12.82 20.20
CA GLY A 24 -20.78 -13.26 19.00
C GLY A 24 -19.92 -14.02 18.01
N GLU A 25 -20.56 -14.63 17.00
CA GLU A 25 -19.84 -15.30 15.92
C GLU A 25 -18.92 -14.30 15.21
N GLY A 26 -17.62 -14.63 15.14
CA GLY A 26 -16.67 -13.86 14.35
C GLY A 26 -17.00 -13.90 12.86
N ASP A 27 -16.34 -13.04 12.09
CA ASP A 27 -16.50 -13.03 10.64
C ASP A 27 -16.18 -14.43 10.07
N PRO A 28 -17.14 -15.12 9.40
CA PRO A 28 -16.91 -16.45 8.85
C PRO A 28 -15.82 -16.46 7.76
N LYS A 29 -15.47 -15.30 7.19
CA LYS A 29 -14.38 -15.17 6.23
C LYS A 29 -13.02 -14.94 6.88
N SER A 30 -12.93 -14.75 8.20
CA SER A 30 -11.68 -14.40 8.90
C SER A 30 -10.53 -15.34 8.55
N LEU A 31 -10.70 -16.66 8.69
CA LEU A 31 -9.65 -17.64 8.36
C LEU A 31 -9.26 -17.61 6.87
N GLN A 32 -10.25 -17.50 5.97
CA GLN A 32 -9.98 -17.41 4.53
C GLN A 32 -9.18 -16.15 4.20
N ASN A 33 -9.55 -15.03 4.81
CA ASN A 33 -8.93 -13.73 4.63
C ASN A 33 -7.50 -13.72 5.14
N THR A 34 -7.25 -14.24 6.35
CA THR A 34 -5.89 -14.40 6.88
C THR A 34 -5.01 -15.24 5.96
N ASN A 35 -5.54 -16.35 5.42
CA ASN A 35 -4.78 -17.16 4.46
C ASN A 35 -4.49 -16.41 3.15
N ALA A 36 -5.42 -15.57 2.69
CA ALA A 36 -5.21 -14.74 1.50
C ALA A 36 -4.19 -13.62 1.75
N GLU A 37 -4.21 -12.99 2.93
CA GLU A 37 -3.20 -12.00 3.35
C GLU A 37 -1.81 -12.63 3.37
N LEU A 38 -1.63 -13.76 4.07
CA LEU A 38 -0.36 -14.48 4.13
C LEU A 38 0.13 -14.91 2.73
N HIS A 39 -0.78 -15.35 1.87
CA HIS A 39 -0.43 -15.69 0.49
C HIS A 39 0.09 -14.48 -0.29
N LEU A 40 -0.61 -13.34 -0.18
CA LEU A 40 -0.20 -12.10 -0.82
C LEU A 40 1.15 -11.61 -0.28
N GLU A 41 1.37 -11.66 1.03
CA GLU A 41 2.64 -11.33 1.67
C GLU A 41 3.80 -12.14 1.09
N GLU A 42 3.64 -13.46 0.98
CA GLU A 42 4.65 -14.32 0.37
C GLU A 42 4.93 -13.97 -1.10
N LEU A 43 3.89 -13.65 -1.87
CA LEU A 43 4.05 -13.23 -3.26
C LEU A 43 4.82 -11.90 -3.34
N LEU A 44 4.46 -10.92 -2.51
CA LEU A 44 5.10 -9.61 -2.45
C LEU A 44 6.58 -9.69 -2.08
N LEU A 45 7.03 -10.71 -1.35
CA LEU A 45 8.45 -10.98 -1.09
C LEU A 45 9.19 -11.54 -2.32
N LYS A 46 8.52 -12.37 -3.12
CA LYS A 46 9.15 -13.17 -4.18
C LYS A 46 9.12 -12.50 -5.55
N VAL A 47 8.16 -11.60 -5.81
CA VAL A 47 8.06 -10.92 -7.11
C VAL A 47 9.26 -9.99 -7.35
N THR A 48 9.49 -9.64 -8.62
CA THR A 48 10.47 -8.62 -9.01
C THR A 48 10.08 -7.25 -8.48
N LEU A 49 11.07 -6.35 -8.29
CA LEU A 49 10.83 -4.96 -7.91
C LEU A 49 9.82 -4.25 -8.85
N ASP A 50 9.94 -4.50 -10.15
CA ASP A 50 8.99 -4.02 -11.17
C ASP A 50 7.54 -4.41 -10.85
N ASN A 51 7.30 -5.70 -10.57
CA ASN A 51 5.96 -6.19 -10.26
C ASN A 51 5.46 -5.67 -8.90
N LEU A 52 6.34 -5.52 -7.92
CA LEU A 52 6.00 -4.92 -6.63
C LEU A 52 5.49 -3.48 -6.82
N LEU A 53 6.25 -2.65 -7.52
CA LEU A 53 5.91 -1.23 -7.74
C LEU A 53 4.63 -1.08 -8.58
N LYS A 54 4.47 -1.87 -9.64
CA LYS A 54 3.22 -1.93 -10.41
C LYS A 54 2.03 -2.27 -9.52
N THR A 55 2.20 -3.26 -8.65
CA THR A 55 1.14 -3.70 -7.73
C THR A 55 0.77 -2.60 -6.75
N ILE A 56 1.75 -1.97 -6.09
CA ILE A 56 1.53 -0.88 -5.13
C ILE A 56 0.76 0.28 -5.78
N VAL A 57 1.21 0.77 -6.95
CA VAL A 57 0.51 1.87 -7.62
C VAL A 57 -0.90 1.43 -8.03
N LYS A 58 -1.04 0.24 -8.60
CA LYS A 58 -2.32 -0.28 -9.07
C LYS A 58 -3.38 -0.36 -7.97
N VAL A 59 -3.01 -0.86 -6.78
CA VAL A 59 -4.00 -1.09 -5.71
C VAL A 59 -4.46 0.19 -5.05
N PHE A 60 -3.65 1.24 -5.03
CA PHE A 60 -4.08 2.54 -4.50
C PHE A 60 -4.69 3.45 -5.57
N LYS A 61 -4.51 3.15 -6.87
CA LYS A 61 -4.93 4.04 -7.96
C LYS A 61 -6.43 4.29 -7.98
N GLU A 62 -7.24 3.26 -7.80
CA GLU A 62 -8.71 3.35 -7.94
C GLU A 62 -9.44 3.52 -6.61
N LYS A 63 -8.97 2.83 -5.58
CA LYS A 63 -9.59 2.80 -4.25
C LYS A 63 -8.48 2.73 -3.23
N TYR A 64 -8.70 3.33 -2.06
CA TYR A 64 -7.75 3.21 -0.97
C TYR A 64 -7.70 1.74 -0.57
N ALA A 65 -6.57 1.05 -0.78
CA ALA A 65 -6.38 -0.35 -0.39
C ALA A 65 -5.95 -0.47 1.08
N ASN A 66 -6.25 -1.58 1.74
CA ASN A 66 -5.71 -1.88 3.06
C ASN A 66 -4.18 -2.02 2.94
N PRO A 67 -3.38 -1.12 3.55
CA PRO A 67 -1.93 -1.17 3.42
C PRO A 67 -1.31 -2.31 4.24
N MET A 68 -2.04 -2.90 5.20
CA MET A 68 -1.47 -3.82 6.18
C MET A 68 -0.88 -5.10 5.56
N PRO A 69 -1.54 -5.80 4.61
CA PRO A 69 -0.93 -6.97 3.98
C PRO A 69 0.29 -6.61 3.11
N ILE A 70 0.33 -5.40 2.56
CA ILE A 70 1.53 -4.93 1.83
C ILE A 70 2.66 -4.67 2.83
N TRP A 71 2.35 -4.00 3.94
CA TRP A 71 3.29 -3.73 5.03
C TRP A 71 3.85 -5.02 5.61
N GLY A 72 3.00 -5.96 6.04
CA GLY A 72 3.41 -7.26 6.58
C GLY A 72 4.26 -8.06 5.59
N GLY A 73 3.98 -7.92 4.28
CA GLY A 73 4.69 -8.63 3.23
C GLY A 73 6.10 -8.11 2.94
N ILE A 74 6.44 -6.85 3.23
CA ILE A 74 7.76 -6.31 2.85
C ILE A 74 8.52 -5.64 4.01
N VAL A 75 7.90 -5.53 5.18
CA VAL A 75 8.49 -4.88 6.36
C VAL A 75 8.84 -5.90 7.43
N ASN A 76 10.09 -5.88 7.87
CA ASN A 76 10.53 -6.46 9.12
C ASN A 76 10.48 -5.36 10.19
N TYR A 77 9.51 -5.45 11.11
CA TYR A 77 9.33 -4.50 12.19
C TYR A 77 9.85 -5.04 13.52
N ASP A 78 10.78 -4.32 14.14
CA ASP A 78 11.21 -4.60 15.51
C ASP A 78 10.36 -3.79 16.49
N ILE A 79 9.51 -4.48 17.25
CA ILE A 79 8.59 -3.88 18.23
C ILE A 79 9.35 -3.13 19.33
N LYS A 80 10.55 -3.59 19.73
CA LYS A 80 11.31 -2.98 20.83
C LYS A 80 11.94 -1.66 20.40
N SER A 81 12.61 -1.66 19.26
CA SER A 81 13.28 -0.46 18.73
C SER A 81 12.36 0.45 17.92
N LYS A 82 11.18 -0.05 17.52
CA LYS A 82 10.23 0.60 16.61
C LYS A 82 10.83 0.92 15.24
N ILE A 83 11.81 0.12 14.81
CA ILE A 83 12.50 0.29 13.53
C ILE A 83 11.81 -0.56 12.47
N GLN A 84 11.54 0.06 11.32
CA GLN A 84 11.13 -0.63 10.10
C GLN A 84 12.36 -0.91 9.25
N SER A 85 12.51 -2.15 8.80
CA SER A 85 13.53 -2.55 7.84
C SER A 85 12.88 -3.35 6.71
N SER A 86 13.54 -3.40 5.55
CA SER A 86 13.03 -4.17 4.43
C SER A 86 13.27 -5.67 4.63
N SER A 87 12.23 -6.47 4.38
CA SER A 87 12.34 -7.93 4.23
C SER A 87 12.92 -8.31 2.87
N ARG A 88 12.95 -7.37 1.92
CA ARG A 88 13.49 -7.56 0.57
C ARG A 88 14.90 -7.01 0.41
N LYS A 89 15.73 -7.72 -0.35
CA LYS A 89 17.15 -7.37 -0.60
C LYS A 89 17.34 -6.25 -1.63
N ASP A 90 16.34 -5.97 -2.46
CA ASP A 90 16.38 -4.92 -3.48
C ASP A 90 15.90 -3.54 -2.96
N ILE A 91 15.42 -3.49 -1.72
CA ILE A 91 15.00 -2.26 -1.03
C ILE A 91 15.96 -2.04 0.15
N LYS A 92 16.68 -0.93 0.11
CA LYS A 92 17.65 -0.50 1.12
C LYS A 92 16.96 0.07 2.35
N ASN A 93 16.04 1.02 2.13
CA ASN A 93 15.25 1.64 3.17
C ASN A 93 13.78 1.66 2.74
N LEU A 94 12.89 1.51 3.72
CA LEU A 94 11.46 1.72 3.51
C LEU A 94 10.87 2.45 4.69
N LYS A 95 9.75 3.13 4.45
CA LYS A 95 8.94 3.71 5.51
C LYS A 95 7.48 3.73 5.08
N PHE A 96 6.64 3.10 5.88
CA PHE A 96 5.20 3.34 5.85
C PHE A 96 4.88 4.32 6.96
N ASP A 97 4.43 5.52 6.58
CA ASP A 97 4.09 6.60 7.51
C ASP A 97 2.57 6.59 7.73
N PHE A 98 2.17 6.10 8.89
CA PHE A 98 0.77 6.07 9.32
C PHE A 98 0.47 7.30 10.18
N LYS A 99 -0.66 7.97 9.91
CA LYS A 99 -1.10 9.15 10.67
C LYS A 99 -2.51 8.98 11.19
N TYR A 100 -2.76 9.53 12.39
CA TYR A 100 -4.10 9.63 12.95
C TYR A 100 -4.94 10.70 12.24
N GLY A 101 -6.25 10.52 12.31
CA GLY A 101 -7.22 11.59 12.04
C GLY A 101 -8.33 11.22 11.06
N VAL A 102 -8.42 9.95 10.66
CA VAL A 102 -9.58 9.40 9.95
C VAL A 102 -10.51 8.73 10.95
N LYS A 103 -11.82 8.81 10.71
CA LYS A 103 -12.83 8.23 11.59
C LYS A 103 -13.21 6.84 11.12
N LYS A 104 -13.24 5.88 12.05
CA LYS A 104 -13.95 4.61 11.88
C LYS A 104 -15.45 4.86 11.79
N THR A 105 -16.16 3.90 11.21
CA THR A 105 -17.63 3.92 11.07
C THR A 105 -18.34 4.09 12.41
N PHE A 106 -17.73 3.63 13.52
CA PHE A 106 -18.27 3.73 14.88
C PHE A 106 -17.75 4.94 15.68
N GLY A 107 -17.12 5.91 15.02
CA GLY A 107 -16.77 7.21 15.61
C GLY A 107 -15.43 7.29 16.33
N GLY A 108 -14.65 6.21 16.40
CA GLY A 108 -13.28 6.22 16.91
C GLY A 108 -12.28 6.69 15.84
N ASP A 109 -11.29 7.48 16.23
CA ASP A 109 -10.19 7.85 15.34
C ASP A 109 -9.25 6.67 15.09
N THR A 110 -8.70 6.59 13.89
CA THR A 110 -7.73 5.56 13.52
C THR A 110 -6.67 6.12 12.58
N GLU A 111 -5.72 5.26 12.25
CA GLU A 111 -4.59 5.57 11.39
C GLU A 111 -4.94 5.27 9.92
N TYR A 112 -4.38 6.08 9.02
CA TYR A 112 -4.33 5.82 7.58
C TYR A 112 -2.88 5.91 7.12
N LEU A 113 -2.55 5.24 6.02
CA LEU A 113 -1.27 5.40 5.35
C LEU A 113 -1.27 6.77 4.66
N ASP A 114 -0.42 7.67 5.12
CA ASP A 114 -0.22 9.00 4.53
C ASP A 114 0.86 8.96 3.44
N ASN A 115 1.91 8.17 3.70
CA ASN A 115 3.06 8.09 2.81
C ASN A 115 3.71 6.71 2.80
N LEU A 116 4.08 6.25 1.60
CA LEU A 116 4.96 5.10 1.40
C LEU A 116 6.24 5.56 0.71
N PHE A 117 7.39 5.36 1.36
CA PHE A 117 8.71 5.62 0.81
C PHE A 117 9.51 4.33 0.67
N LEU A 118 10.17 4.16 -0.48
CA LEU A 118 11.11 3.08 -0.78
C LEU A 118 12.39 3.68 -1.37
N GLU A 119 13.55 3.26 -0.84
CA GLU A 119 14.88 3.49 -1.42
C GLU A 119 15.45 2.17 -1.91
N PHE A 120 15.89 2.10 -3.16
CA PHE A 120 16.42 0.89 -3.76
C PHE A 120 17.92 0.74 -3.49
N THR A 121 18.39 -0.51 -3.45
CA THR A 121 19.83 -0.77 -3.26
C THR A 121 20.69 -0.40 -4.47
N VAL A 122 20.08 -0.35 -5.66
CA VAL A 122 20.71 0.04 -6.92
C VAL A 122 19.80 0.97 -7.72
N PRO A 123 20.35 1.86 -8.56
CA PRO A 123 19.55 2.67 -9.48
C PRO A 123 18.65 1.81 -10.38
N PHE A 124 17.39 2.23 -10.54
CA PHE A 124 16.36 1.53 -11.28
C PHE A 124 15.74 2.44 -12.36
N SER A 125 16.41 2.49 -13.51
CA SER A 125 16.09 3.38 -14.63
C SER A 125 14.71 3.16 -15.29
N GLY A 126 14.04 2.04 -15.02
CA GLY A 126 12.70 1.71 -15.55
C GLY A 126 11.53 2.32 -14.76
N LEU A 127 11.79 2.93 -13.61
CA LEU A 127 10.76 3.33 -12.65
C LEU A 127 9.71 4.29 -13.21
N LYS A 128 10.14 5.27 -14.01
CA LYS A 128 9.25 6.23 -14.65
C LYS A 128 8.21 5.55 -15.55
N THR A 129 8.66 4.65 -16.42
CA THR A 129 7.79 3.89 -17.33
C THR A 129 6.83 2.99 -16.55
N ILE A 130 7.31 2.39 -15.46
CA ILE A 130 6.50 1.53 -14.59
C ILE A 130 5.34 2.30 -13.98
N VAL A 131 5.62 3.47 -13.38
CA VAL A 131 4.60 4.33 -12.78
C VAL A 131 3.59 4.77 -13.83
N LYS A 132 4.04 5.25 -15.01
CA LYS A 132 3.14 5.67 -16.10
C LYS A 132 2.21 4.55 -16.55
N ASN A 133 2.74 3.34 -16.73
CA ASN A 133 1.95 2.20 -17.17
C ASN A 133 0.95 1.77 -16.08
N ALA A 134 1.34 1.79 -14.81
CA ALA A 134 0.43 1.45 -13.71
C ALA A 134 -0.70 2.49 -13.55
N LEU A 135 -0.42 3.76 -13.85
CA LEU A 135 -1.38 4.86 -13.86
C LEU A 135 -2.29 4.90 -15.10
N GLN A 136 -2.12 4.00 -16.08
CA GLN A 136 -2.96 3.96 -17.27
C GLN A 136 -4.46 3.92 -16.89
N GLY A 137 -5.26 4.78 -17.53
CA GLY A 137 -6.68 4.97 -17.22
C GLY A 137 -6.98 6.10 -16.24
N LYS A 138 -5.97 6.67 -15.57
CA LYS A 138 -6.11 7.92 -14.78
C LYS A 138 -5.56 9.12 -15.54
N GLN A 139 -6.14 10.28 -15.26
CA GLN A 139 -5.56 11.56 -15.66
C GLN A 139 -4.47 11.94 -14.66
N PHE A 140 -3.33 12.40 -15.16
CA PHE A 140 -2.23 12.84 -14.32
C PHE A 140 -1.36 13.86 -15.05
N THR A 141 -0.69 14.71 -14.27
CA THR A 141 0.38 15.58 -14.75
C THR A 141 1.74 15.00 -14.38
N GLU A 142 2.75 15.28 -15.20
CA GLU A 142 4.12 14.81 -15.01
C GLU A 142 5.05 16.02 -15.09
N THR A 143 5.86 16.21 -14.06
CA THR A 143 6.91 17.25 -14.04
C THR A 143 8.24 16.63 -13.67
N THR A 144 9.31 17.01 -14.36
CA THR A 144 10.67 16.55 -14.05
C THR A 144 11.56 17.76 -13.81
N HIS A 145 12.22 17.80 -12.65
CA HIS A 145 13.17 18.84 -12.29
C HIS A 145 14.29 18.23 -11.44
N ASN A 146 15.55 18.56 -11.75
CA ASN A 146 16.74 18.09 -11.03
C ASN A 146 16.78 16.56 -10.79
N GLY A 147 16.45 15.76 -11.80
CA GLY A 147 16.48 14.29 -11.70
C GLY A 147 15.36 13.66 -10.88
N LYS A 148 14.42 14.48 -10.36
CA LYS A 148 13.21 14.03 -9.69
C LYS A 148 12.03 14.18 -10.64
N THR A 149 11.22 13.13 -10.78
CA THR A 149 9.94 13.18 -11.51
C THR A 149 8.80 13.12 -10.51
N VAL A 150 7.81 13.99 -10.68
CA VAL A 150 6.61 14.05 -9.86
C VAL A 150 5.39 13.83 -10.75
N PHE A 151 4.60 12.83 -10.41
CA PHE A 151 3.27 12.59 -10.96
C PHE A 151 2.24 13.12 -9.98
N THR A 152 1.32 13.97 -10.44
CA THR A 152 0.13 14.35 -9.65
C THR A 152 -1.07 13.73 -10.33
N ILE A 153 -1.86 12.95 -9.60
CA ILE A 153 -2.93 12.11 -10.16
C ILE A 153 -4.28 12.71 -9.76
N ASP A 154 -5.16 12.88 -10.73
CA ASP A 154 -6.51 13.37 -10.49
C ASP A 154 -7.46 12.20 -10.19
N ASP A 155 -8.46 12.44 -9.32
CA ASP A 155 -9.50 11.46 -8.97
C ASP A 155 -8.93 10.09 -8.58
N SER A 156 -8.00 10.10 -7.62
CA SER A 156 -7.30 8.93 -7.13
C SER A 156 -7.01 9.06 -5.63
N PRO A 157 -7.05 7.95 -4.88
CA PRO A 157 -6.47 7.89 -3.54
C PRO A 157 -4.97 8.22 -3.51
N ILE A 158 -4.28 8.14 -4.65
CA ILE A 158 -2.90 8.60 -4.77
C ILE A 158 -2.92 10.09 -5.13
N LEU A 159 -2.44 10.95 -4.23
CA LEU A 159 -2.30 12.38 -4.51
C LEU A 159 -1.15 12.65 -5.49
N LYS A 160 0.01 12.06 -5.18
CA LYS A 160 1.20 12.20 -6.00
C LYS A 160 2.17 11.04 -5.80
N ILE A 161 2.98 10.82 -6.82
CA ILE A 161 4.13 9.90 -6.79
C ILE A 161 5.38 10.70 -7.14
N GLU A 162 6.37 10.66 -6.28
CA GLU A 162 7.68 11.26 -6.48
C GLU A 162 8.71 10.16 -6.68
N ILE A 163 9.50 10.26 -7.76
CA ILE A 163 10.51 9.27 -8.08
C ILE A 163 11.86 9.91 -8.43
N THR A 164 12.92 9.17 -8.13
CA THR A 164 14.27 9.35 -8.67
C THR A 164 14.76 8.00 -9.20
N ASP A 165 15.99 7.90 -9.69
CA ASP A 165 16.54 6.60 -10.07
C ASP A 165 16.68 5.64 -8.88
N THR A 166 16.70 6.13 -7.63
CA THR A 166 16.90 5.28 -6.44
C THR A 166 15.73 5.31 -5.47
N THR A 167 14.70 6.12 -5.71
CA THR A 167 13.59 6.29 -4.75
C THR A 167 12.23 6.27 -5.42
N PHE A 168 11.27 5.70 -4.71
CA PHE A 168 9.84 5.79 -4.99
C PHE A 168 9.13 6.28 -3.74
N GLN A 169 8.32 7.32 -3.88
CA GLN A 169 7.52 7.85 -2.78
C GLN A 169 6.09 8.12 -3.26
N MET A 170 5.12 7.54 -2.58
CA MET A 170 3.69 7.68 -2.89
C MET A 170 3.00 8.36 -1.72
N PHE A 171 2.24 9.42 -2.02
CA PHE A 171 1.46 10.19 -1.05
C PHE A 171 -0.01 9.87 -1.26
N ILE A 172 -0.70 9.58 -0.17
CA ILE A 172 -2.08 9.10 -0.18
C ILE A 172 -3.01 10.17 0.36
N ASP A 173 -4.17 10.27 -0.28
CA ASP A 173 -5.25 11.13 0.15
C ASP A 173 -5.93 10.55 1.40
N LYS A 174 -5.92 11.33 2.47
CA LYS A 174 -6.60 11.01 3.71
C LYS A 174 -8.10 10.80 3.51
N ASP A 175 -8.71 11.63 2.65
CA ASP A 175 -10.16 11.64 2.48
C ASP A 175 -10.67 10.44 1.68
N SER A 176 -9.75 9.71 1.04
CA SER A 176 -10.01 8.45 0.35
C SER A 176 -10.03 7.23 1.27
N PHE A 177 -9.74 7.38 2.58
CA PHE A 177 -9.68 6.28 3.54
C PHE A 177 -10.96 5.44 3.59
N ILE A 178 -10.78 4.12 3.77
CA ILE A 178 -11.85 3.15 3.97
C ILE A 178 -11.65 2.44 5.31
N ASP A 179 -12.71 2.38 6.12
CA ASP A 179 -12.72 1.61 7.38
C ASP A 179 -12.95 0.12 7.14
N TYR A 180 -11.85 -0.63 7.17
CA TYR A 180 -11.80 -2.07 6.97
C TYR A 180 -12.43 -2.89 8.10
N GLY A 181 -12.63 -2.31 9.29
CA GLY A 181 -13.27 -3.01 10.40
C GLY A 181 -12.49 -4.24 10.90
N GLN A 182 -11.19 -4.10 11.08
CA GLN A 182 -10.37 -5.07 11.82
C GLN A 182 -10.57 -4.92 13.32
#